data_AF-A0A0F9MTR9-F1
#
_entry.id   AF-A0A0F9MTR9-F1
#
_cell.length_a   1.000
_cell.length_b   1.000
_cell.length_c   1.000
_cell.angle_alpha   90.00
_cell.angle_beta   90.00
_cell.angle_gamma   90.00
#
_symmetry.space_group_name_H-M   'P 1'
#
loop_
_entity.id
_entity.type
_entity.pdbx_description
1 polymer ?
#
loop_
_entity_poly.entity_id
_entity_poly.type
_entity_poly.pdbx_seq_one_letter_code
_entity_poly.pdbx_strand_id
1 'polypeptide(L)'
;MPLKNYSTKIPSERTIAEIEKILATHGVTDIWKKYNGAGQVTAVNFVVDTEFGKMPFRLPMKPDAVQQILKDQKNSGKLKKIPWRMIENMDHAHSIGWRIIKDWIAAQMALIEIEMVTIEQVFLPYAYDLVKEETLYDKLKTKRFAGLLADPDDKG
;
A
#
# COMPACT_ATOMS: atom_id res chain seq x y z
N MET A 1 -2.19 -20.88 -4.95
CA MET A 1 -0.90 -20.39 -4.41
C MET A 1 -1.12 -19.75 -3.05
N PRO A 2 -0.19 -19.88 -2.09
CA PRO A 2 -0.20 -19.12 -0.84
C PRO A 2 -0.08 -17.61 -1.08
N LEU A 3 -0.54 -16.80 -0.13
CA LEU A 3 -0.33 -15.34 -0.14
C LEU A 3 1.17 -15.02 -0.19
N LYS A 4 1.58 -14.01 -0.97
CA LYS A 4 2.98 -13.59 -1.02
C LYS A 4 3.49 -13.23 0.38
N ASN A 5 4.73 -13.58 0.70
CA ASN A 5 5.38 -13.30 1.99
C ASN A 5 4.73 -13.93 3.23
N TYR A 6 3.78 -14.87 3.10
CA TYR A 6 3.04 -15.47 4.22
C TYR A 6 3.90 -16.12 5.33
N SER A 7 5.14 -16.49 5.01
CA SER A 7 6.10 -17.10 5.95
C SER A 7 7.15 -16.12 6.47
N THR A 8 6.99 -14.82 6.23
CA THR A 8 7.94 -13.81 6.70
C THR A 8 8.10 -13.87 8.21
N LYS A 9 9.33 -13.59 8.67
CA LYS A 9 9.67 -13.37 10.08
C LYS A 9 10.21 -11.95 10.31
N ILE A 10 10.18 -11.13 9.26
CA ILE A 10 10.69 -9.76 9.29
C ILE A 10 9.62 -8.89 9.96
N PRO A 11 9.93 -8.21 11.08
CA PRO A 11 9.00 -7.30 11.73
C PRO A 11 8.55 -6.16 10.81
N SER A 12 7.37 -5.63 11.09
CA SER A 12 6.77 -4.52 10.34
C SER A 12 7.69 -3.29 10.31
N GLU A 13 8.29 -2.94 11.44
CA GLU A 13 9.12 -1.74 11.63
C GLU A 13 10.34 -1.76 10.71
N ARG A 14 11.00 -2.93 10.61
CA ARG A 14 12.13 -3.11 9.69
C ARG A 14 11.69 -2.95 8.24
N THR A 15 10.54 -3.50 7.89
CA THR A 15 10.01 -3.39 6.52
C THR A 15 9.61 -1.96 6.20
N ILE A 16 9.01 -1.24 7.15
CA ILE A 16 8.65 0.17 6.98
C ILE A 16 9.91 1.03 6.81
N ALA A 17 10.97 0.78 7.58
CA ALA A 17 12.24 1.46 7.38
C ALA A 17 12.86 1.18 5.99
N GLU A 18 12.70 -0.05 5.46
CA GLU A 18 13.07 -0.36 4.08
C GLU A 18 12.23 0.45 3.07
N ILE A 19 10.93 0.62 3.30
CA ILE A 19 10.04 1.45 2.46
C ILE A 19 10.48 2.92 2.51
N GLU A 20 10.71 3.47 3.71
CA GLU A 20 11.16 4.84 3.92
C GLU A 20 12.47 5.10 3.17
N LYS A 21 13.42 4.17 3.24
CA LYS A 21 14.67 4.25 2.49
C LYS A 21 14.44 4.26 0.98
N ILE A 22 13.60 3.37 0.46
CA ILE A 22 13.29 3.31 -0.98
C ILE A 22 12.65 4.62 -1.46
N LEU A 23 11.72 5.18 -0.69
CA LEU A 23 11.06 6.44 -1.04
C LEU A 23 12.04 7.63 -1.00
N ALA A 24 12.86 7.71 0.05
CA ALA A 24 13.83 8.79 0.22
C ALA A 24 14.88 8.84 -0.90
N THR A 25 15.28 7.70 -1.48
CA THR A 25 16.21 7.68 -2.61
C THR A 25 15.59 8.15 -3.93
N HIS A 26 14.26 8.33 -3.99
CA HIS A 26 13.51 8.70 -5.19
C HIS A 26 12.88 10.09 -5.06
N GLY A 27 13.54 11.04 -4.38
CA GLY A 27 13.15 12.46 -4.41
C GLY A 27 11.95 12.84 -3.55
N VAL A 28 11.49 11.94 -2.68
CA VAL A 28 10.49 12.28 -1.65
C VAL A 28 11.10 13.24 -0.63
N THR A 29 10.37 14.31 -0.29
CA THR A 29 10.87 15.39 0.58
C THR A 29 10.45 15.25 2.04
N ASP A 30 9.30 14.63 2.30
CA ASP A 30 8.78 14.39 3.64
C ASP A 30 8.21 12.98 3.74
N ILE A 31 8.38 12.31 4.90
CA ILE A 31 7.78 11.00 5.19
C ILE A 31 7.25 11.00 6.63
N TRP A 32 6.00 10.56 6.81
CA TRP A 32 5.41 10.38 8.14
C TRP A 32 4.48 9.18 8.22
N LYS A 33 4.32 8.65 9.43
CA LYS A 33 3.54 7.45 9.72
C LYS A 33 2.23 7.81 10.41
N LYS A 34 1.13 7.15 10.05
CA LYS A 34 -0.11 7.18 10.83
C LYS A 34 -0.11 5.97 11.76
N TYR A 35 -0.25 6.23 13.06
CA TYR A 35 -0.38 5.19 14.08
C TYR A 35 -1.85 5.02 14.48
N ASN A 36 -2.24 3.82 14.88
CA ASN A 36 -3.51 3.58 15.58
C ASN A 36 -3.34 3.78 17.09
N GLY A 37 -4.44 3.66 17.85
CA GLY A 37 -4.42 3.77 19.32
C GLY A 37 -3.60 2.68 20.03
N ALA A 38 -3.22 1.61 19.33
CA ALA A 38 -2.35 0.55 19.85
C ALA A 38 -0.87 0.76 19.49
N GLY A 39 -0.50 1.87 18.86
CA GLY A 39 0.88 2.17 18.48
C GLY A 39 1.38 1.42 17.25
N GLN A 40 0.49 0.82 16.45
CA GLN A 40 0.85 0.15 15.19
C GLN A 40 0.73 1.11 14.01
N VAL A 41 1.64 1.01 13.05
CA VAL A 41 1.60 1.81 11.81
C VAL A 41 0.49 1.30 10.89
N THR A 42 -0.41 2.20 10.52
CA THR A 42 -1.56 1.97 9.64
C THR A 42 -1.43 2.62 8.27
N ALA A 43 -0.50 3.57 8.11
CA ALA A 43 -0.17 4.14 6.82
C ALA A 43 1.25 4.73 6.83
N VAL A 44 1.90 4.68 5.67
CA VAL A 44 3.07 5.49 5.34
C VAL A 44 2.59 6.60 4.41
N ASN A 45 2.91 7.84 4.74
CA ASN A 45 2.59 9.00 3.94
C ASN A 45 3.89 9.68 3.52
N PHE A 46 3.87 10.30 2.36
CA PHE A 46 5.04 10.97 1.83
C PHE A 46 4.67 12.14 0.91
N VAL A 47 5.60 13.07 0.68
CA VAL A 47 5.42 14.21 -0.23
C VAL A 47 6.42 14.14 -1.37
N VAL A 48 5.94 14.43 -2.57
CA VAL A 48 6.76 14.61 -3.77
C VAL A 48 6.68 16.07 -4.18
N ASP A 49 7.82 16.67 -4.48
CA ASP A 49 7.88 18.01 -5.06
C ASP A 49 7.73 17.88 -6.58
N THR A 50 6.55 18.26 -7.09
CA THR A 50 6.24 18.26 -8.53
C THR A 50 6.47 19.64 -9.13
N GLU A 51 6.49 19.76 -10.45
CA GLU A 51 6.54 21.07 -11.12
C GLU A 51 5.36 21.99 -10.79
N PHE A 52 4.24 21.41 -10.32
CA PHE A 52 3.02 22.13 -9.92
C PHE A 52 2.92 22.35 -8.41
N GLY A 53 3.94 21.95 -7.65
CA GLY A 53 4.01 22.09 -6.20
C GLY A 53 4.04 20.76 -5.45
N LYS A 54 3.93 20.84 -4.13
CA LYS A 54 4.03 19.68 -3.23
C LYS A 54 2.78 18.82 -3.27
N MET A 55 2.95 17.54 -3.59
CA MET A 55 1.87 16.57 -3.69
C MET A 55 2.03 15.49 -2.60
N PRO A 56 1.18 15.48 -1.56
CA PRO A 56 1.18 14.42 -0.55
C PRO A 56 0.49 13.15 -1.08
N PHE A 57 0.99 12.00 -0.63
CA PHE A 57 0.48 10.67 -0.93
C PHE A 57 0.32 9.86 0.35
N ARG A 58 -0.65 8.94 0.36
CA ARG A 58 -0.93 8.05 1.50
C ARG A 58 -1.07 6.60 1.05
N LEU A 59 -0.18 5.75 1.55
CA LEU A 59 -0.24 4.30 1.37
C LEU A 59 -0.81 3.64 2.63
N PRO A 60 -2.12 3.28 2.63
CA PRO A 60 -2.75 2.63 3.78
C PRO A 60 -2.40 1.14 3.83
N MET A 61 -2.31 0.61 5.05
CA MET A 61 -2.18 -0.81 5.33
C MET A 61 -3.39 -1.31 6.13
N LYS A 62 -4.02 -2.39 5.67
CA LYS A 62 -5.25 -2.99 6.25
C LYS A 62 -4.98 -4.41 6.77
N PRO A 63 -4.45 -4.55 8.00
CA PRO A 63 -3.95 -5.83 8.51
C PRO A 63 -5.06 -6.86 8.69
N ASP A 64 -6.27 -6.42 9.01
CA ASP A 64 -7.44 -7.29 9.16
C ASP A 64 -7.78 -8.02 7.86
N ALA A 65 -7.66 -7.33 6.71
CA ALA A 65 -7.89 -7.94 5.40
C ALA A 65 -6.84 -9.01 5.07
N VAL A 66 -5.57 -8.78 5.45
CA VAL A 66 -4.51 -9.77 5.31
C VAL A 66 -4.78 -10.98 6.21
N GLN A 67 -5.16 -10.75 7.46
CA GLN A 67 -5.48 -11.82 8.39
C GLN A 67 -6.65 -12.67 7.89
N GLN A 68 -7.72 -12.03 7.40
CA GLN A 68 -8.87 -12.75 6.85
C GLN A 68 -8.47 -13.66 5.69
N ILE A 69 -7.67 -13.15 4.75
CA ILE A 69 -7.15 -13.95 3.63
C ILE A 69 -6.32 -15.14 4.14
N LEU A 70 -5.49 -14.95 5.18
CA LEU A 70 -4.71 -16.05 5.77
C LEU A 70 -5.61 -17.11 6.41
N LYS A 71 -6.68 -16.71 7.10
CA LYS A 71 -7.68 -17.63 7.66
C LYS A 71 -8.37 -18.44 6.55
N ASP A 72 -8.79 -17.78 5.48
CA ASP A 72 -9.44 -18.43 4.33
C ASP A 72 -8.50 -19.42 3.63
N GLN A 73 -7.22 -19.05 3.47
CA GLN A 73 -6.21 -19.93 2.91
C GLN A 73 -5.85 -21.11 3.83
N LYS A 74 -5.92 -20.91 5.15
CA LYS A 74 -5.73 -21.98 6.13
C LYS A 74 -6.89 -22.98 6.07
N ASN A 75 -8.12 -22.49 6.06
CA ASN A 75 -9.34 -23.29 5.96
C ASN A 75 -9.41 -24.09 4.66
N SER A 76 -9.01 -23.50 3.53
CA SER A 76 -8.93 -24.19 2.24
C SER A 76 -7.75 -25.16 2.10
N GLY A 77 -6.95 -25.37 3.15
CA GLY A 77 -5.83 -26.29 3.14
C GLY A 77 -4.61 -25.81 2.33
N LYS A 78 -4.54 -24.54 1.94
CA LYS A 78 -3.37 -23.95 1.26
C LYS A 78 -2.20 -23.70 2.22
N LEU A 79 -2.49 -23.47 3.51
CA LEU A 79 -1.50 -23.18 4.56
C LEU A 79 -1.39 -24.30 5.61
N LYS A 80 -1.39 -25.58 5.19
CA LYS A 80 -1.34 -26.74 6.10
C LYS A 80 -0.22 -26.66 7.14
N LYS A 81 0.99 -26.26 6.71
CA LYS A 81 2.21 -26.21 7.54
C LYS A 81 2.30 -24.99 8.48
N ILE A 82 1.43 -24.00 8.32
CA ILE A 82 1.45 -22.79 9.18
C ILE A 82 0.49 -23.00 10.36
N PRO A 83 0.93 -22.83 11.61
CA PRO A 83 0.06 -23.04 12.77
C PRO A 83 -0.97 -21.91 12.92
N TRP A 84 -2.17 -22.23 13.44
CA TRP A 84 -3.25 -21.25 13.63
C TRP A 84 -2.84 -20.04 14.46
N ARG A 85 -2.05 -20.24 15.53
CA ARG A 85 -1.49 -19.15 16.34
C ARG A 85 -0.73 -18.07 15.55
N MET A 86 -0.11 -18.45 14.43
CA MET A 86 0.62 -17.52 13.56
C MET A 86 -0.33 -16.78 12.61
N ILE A 87 -1.42 -17.43 12.19
CA ILE A 87 -2.49 -16.84 11.38
C ILE A 87 -3.29 -15.83 12.21
N GLU A 88 -3.54 -16.14 13.48
CA GLU A 88 -4.31 -15.29 14.41
C GLU A 88 -3.47 -14.15 15.01
N ASN A 89 -2.15 -14.22 14.90
CA ASN A 89 -1.28 -13.12 15.31
C ASN A 89 -1.40 -11.93 14.34
N MET A 90 -1.96 -10.82 14.81
CA MET A 90 -2.08 -9.59 14.03
C MET A 90 -0.72 -9.03 13.60
N ASP A 91 0.30 -9.08 14.45
CA ASP A 91 1.64 -8.58 14.09
C ASP A 91 2.24 -9.34 12.90
N HIS A 92 1.89 -10.62 12.76
CA HIS A 92 2.26 -11.41 11.58
C HIS A 92 1.54 -10.93 10.33
N ALA A 93 0.23 -10.62 10.43
CA ALA A 93 -0.53 -10.05 9.33
C ALA A 93 -0.01 -8.64 8.92
N HIS A 94 0.38 -7.81 9.89
CA HIS A 94 1.05 -6.53 9.64
C HIS A 94 2.38 -6.74 8.89
N SER A 95 3.20 -7.67 9.37
CA SER A 95 4.50 -7.97 8.78
C SER A 95 4.36 -8.43 7.33
N ILE A 96 3.39 -9.31 7.04
CA ILE A 96 3.08 -9.75 5.67
C ILE A 96 2.64 -8.58 4.81
N GLY A 97 1.69 -7.78 5.29
CA GLY A 97 1.14 -6.65 4.54
C GLY A 97 2.22 -5.64 4.14
N TRP A 98 3.06 -5.23 5.09
CA TRP A 98 4.17 -4.31 4.79
C TRP A 98 5.18 -4.92 3.84
N ARG A 99 5.46 -6.23 3.91
CA ARG A 99 6.35 -6.88 2.94
C ARG A 99 5.79 -6.85 1.53
N ILE A 100 4.48 -7.08 1.38
CA ILE A 100 3.80 -6.98 0.09
C ILE A 100 3.87 -5.55 -0.44
N ILE A 101 3.56 -4.55 0.39
CA ILE A 101 3.65 -3.13 0.01
C ILE A 101 5.07 -2.78 -0.41
N LYS A 102 6.09 -3.18 0.35
CA LYS A 102 7.49 -2.93 0.00
C LYS A 102 7.87 -3.53 -1.35
N ASP A 103 7.52 -4.79 -1.59
CA ASP A 103 7.83 -5.45 -2.85
C ASP A 103 7.10 -4.78 -4.03
N TRP A 104 5.88 -4.27 -3.82
CA TRP A 104 5.15 -3.49 -4.82
C TRP A 104 5.85 -2.15 -5.09
N ILE A 105 6.18 -1.38 -4.05
CA ILE A 105 6.89 -0.10 -4.20
C ILE A 105 8.22 -0.31 -4.93
N ALA A 106 9.01 -1.32 -4.54
CA ALA A 106 10.28 -1.60 -5.19
C ALA A 106 10.11 -1.89 -6.69
N ALA A 107 9.06 -2.62 -7.07
CA ALA A 107 8.75 -2.87 -8.48
C ALA A 107 8.35 -1.58 -9.22
N GLN A 108 7.61 -0.67 -8.57
CA GLN A 108 7.27 0.62 -9.18
C GLN A 108 8.49 1.52 -9.35
N MET A 109 9.38 1.55 -8.35
CA MET A 109 10.64 2.30 -8.45
C MET A 109 11.51 1.79 -9.60
N ALA A 110 11.57 0.48 -9.81
CA ALA A 110 12.28 -0.07 -10.96
C ALA A 110 11.72 0.42 -12.31
N LEU A 111 10.39 0.67 -12.41
CA LEU A 111 9.79 1.27 -13.62
C LEU A 111 10.13 2.76 -13.77
N ILE A 112 10.26 3.48 -12.65
CA ILE A 112 10.69 4.89 -12.62
C ILE A 112 12.15 5.01 -13.04
N GLU A 113 13.03 4.12 -12.55
CA GLU A 113 14.46 4.08 -12.88
C GLU A 113 14.72 3.87 -14.38
N ILE A 114 13.83 3.17 -15.09
CA ILE A 114 13.90 2.97 -16.54
C ILE A 114 13.03 3.98 -17.32
N GLU A 115 12.60 5.07 -16.67
CA GLU A 115 11.84 6.17 -17.26
C GLU A 115 10.53 5.75 -17.93
N MET A 116 9.95 4.61 -17.54
CA MET A 116 8.67 4.15 -18.09
C MET A 116 7.46 4.89 -17.51
N VAL A 117 7.58 5.38 -16.28
CA VAL A 117 6.53 6.09 -15.54
C VAL A 117 7.15 7.10 -14.59
N THR A 118 6.40 8.14 -14.24
CA THR A 118 6.78 9.07 -13.16
C THR A 118 6.22 8.61 -11.81
N ILE A 119 6.73 9.17 -10.71
CA ILE A 119 6.24 8.91 -9.35
C ILE A 119 4.76 9.26 -9.25
N GLU A 120 4.36 10.41 -9.79
CA GLU A 120 2.98 10.87 -9.79
C GLU A 120 2.08 9.88 -10.52
N GLN A 121 2.49 9.37 -11.68
CA GLN A 121 1.69 8.38 -12.43
C GLN A 121 1.46 7.08 -11.65
N VAL A 122 2.50 6.57 -10.98
CA VAL A 122 2.41 5.36 -10.16
C VAL A 122 1.50 5.57 -8.95
N PHE A 123 1.70 6.69 -8.23
CA PHE A 123 1.08 6.92 -6.95
C PHE A 123 -0.18 7.78 -7.03
N LEU A 124 -0.61 8.23 -8.21
CA LEU A 124 -1.76 9.11 -8.41
C LEU A 124 -3.02 8.65 -7.66
N PRO A 125 -3.40 7.34 -7.67
CA PRO A 125 -4.57 6.89 -6.92
C PRO A 125 -4.48 7.13 -5.41
N TYR A 126 -3.26 7.24 -4.88
CA TYR A 126 -2.93 7.47 -3.48
C TYR A 126 -2.66 8.94 -3.14
N ALA A 127 -2.77 9.85 -4.11
CA ALA A 127 -2.67 11.29 -3.87
C ALA A 127 -3.66 11.70 -2.79
N TYR A 128 -3.18 12.38 -1.75
CA TYR A 128 -3.88 12.45 -0.47
C TYR A 128 -4.33 13.86 -0.14
N ASP A 129 -5.62 14.04 0.10
CA ASP A 129 -6.15 15.30 0.63
C ASP A 129 -6.00 15.32 2.15
N LEU A 130 -5.06 16.14 2.65
CA LEU A 130 -4.80 16.27 4.08
C LEU A 130 -6.00 16.82 4.86
N VAL A 131 -6.88 17.60 4.23
CA VAL A 131 -8.03 18.24 4.90
C VAL A 131 -9.21 17.27 4.96
N LYS A 132 -9.51 16.60 3.83
CA LYS A 132 -10.63 15.65 3.74
C LYS A 132 -10.29 14.23 4.21
N GLU A 133 -9.01 13.99 4.48
CA GLU A 133 -8.45 12.68 4.82
C GLU A 133 -8.78 11.55 3.83
N GLU A 134 -8.85 11.86 2.54
CA GLU A 134 -9.19 10.90 1.49
C GLU A 134 -8.17 10.88 0.35
N THR A 135 -8.01 9.73 -0.31
CA THR A 135 -7.17 9.63 -1.51
C THR A 135 -7.92 10.06 -2.77
N LEU A 136 -7.22 10.31 -3.88
CA LEU A 136 -7.86 10.54 -5.18
C LEU A 136 -8.76 9.36 -5.58
N TYR A 137 -8.32 8.14 -5.31
CA TYR A 137 -9.15 6.96 -5.53
C TYR A 137 -10.45 7.03 -4.72
N ASP A 138 -10.41 7.42 -3.45
CA ASP A 138 -11.60 7.56 -2.61
C ASP A 138 -12.55 8.64 -3.15
N LYS A 139 -12.01 9.79 -3.60
CA LYS A 139 -12.76 10.86 -4.25
C LYS A 139 -13.50 10.35 -5.50
N LEU A 140 -12.78 9.66 -6.38
CA LEU A 140 -13.34 9.14 -7.63
C LEU A 140 -14.38 8.06 -7.35
N LYS A 141 -14.09 7.15 -6.42
CA LYS A 141 -15.01 6.09 -6.00
C LYS A 141 -16.32 6.66 -5.43
N THR A 142 -16.24 7.71 -4.60
CA THR A 142 -17.43 8.39 -4.05
C THR A 142 -18.31 8.99 -5.15
N LYS A 143 -17.68 9.49 -6.23
CA LYS A 143 -18.35 9.96 -7.45
C LYS A 143 -18.69 8.83 -8.44
N ARG A 144 -18.59 7.56 -8.03
CA ARG A 144 -18.83 6.38 -8.87
C ARG A 144 -18.02 6.39 -10.18
N PHE A 145 -16.79 6.93 -10.12
CA PHE A 145 -15.89 7.07 -11.27
C PHE A 145 -16.50 7.87 -12.43
N ALA A 146 -17.40 8.81 -12.13
CA ALA A 146 -17.97 9.71 -13.15
C ALA A 146 -16.88 10.39 -13.98
N GLY A 147 -17.01 10.33 -15.31
CA GLY A 147 -16.02 10.84 -16.26
C GLY A 147 -14.86 9.89 -16.57
N LEU A 148 -14.77 8.72 -15.93
CA LEU A 148 -13.78 7.69 -16.22
C LEU A 148 -14.39 6.39 -16.76
N LEU A 149 -15.69 6.21 -16.61
CA LEU A 149 -16.40 5.07 -17.19
C LEU A 149 -16.61 5.33 -18.68
N ALA A 150 -16.31 4.33 -19.51
CA ALA A 150 -16.70 4.36 -20.91
C ALA A 150 -18.23 4.51 -20.99
N ASP A 151 -18.69 5.43 -21.83
CA ASP A 151 -20.11 5.54 -22.12
C ASP A 151 -20.49 4.31 -22.96
N PRO A 152 -21.44 3.47 -22.51
CA PRO A 152 -21.85 2.27 -23.23
C PRO A 152 -22.34 2.56 -24.66
N ASP A 153 -22.71 3.81 -24.98
CA ASP A 153 -23.18 4.24 -26.30
C ASP A 153 -22.14 5.02 -27.13
N ASP A 154 -20.92 5.24 -26.62
CA ASP A 154 -19.82 5.90 -27.35
C ASP A 154 -19.20 4.93 -28.35
N LYS A 155 -19.86 4.82 -29.52
CA LYS A 155 -19.28 4.25 -30.72
C LYS A 155 -18.35 5.32 -31.31
N GLY A 156 -17.07 5.24 -30.97
CA GLY A 156 -16.04 6.17 -31.43
C GLY A 156 -16.00 6.43 -32.93
#